data_AF-A0AAE1P9X2-F1
#
_entry.id   AF-A0AAE1P9X2-F1
#
_cell.length_a   1.000
_cell.length_b   1.000
_cell.length_c   1.000
_cell.angle_alpha   90.00
_cell.angle_beta   90.00
_cell.angle_gamma   90.00
#
_symmetry.space_group_name_H-M   'P 1'
#
loop_
_entity.id
_entity.type
_entity.pdbx_description
1 polymer ?
#
loop_
_entity_poly.entity_id
_entity_poly.type
_entity_poly.pdbx_seq_one_letter_code
_entity_poly.pdbx_strand_id
1 'polypeptide(L)'
;MIGHTSIDLENRFLTRHRATVESVNASLPPTAGEARERLALHVLHRALALVPEHVETRPLTHPANPGIPQGRLKMWVDLFPVGPELPPPVDITPRQPHKYFLRVVVYNVFDAPLQETSVVSREKMSDVYVKGWLQGTNYVQKTDIHYRCMDGDANFNWRLLFPVEVIEAEQVMLVEYKEHPWSLTSTQLRRPPHLTLQLWDNDLISRDDYLSETTLDLCRLPKPAKNQDDVGPSQVPQMMAETDANSVAVTFLDDDTQSVNLFEAKRVYGYFPFIRVEEGVTQIAGKIEMELEVVSEEEAKLRPAGQGRDDPNMNPKLPEPDRPATSFLWITSPWKSFKHILWGCYKWYCITLVILFLLFLFLFLFFYSLPSATVDYMLGIY
;
A
#
# COMPACT_ATOMS: atom_id res chain seq x y z
N MET A 1 -31.12 -5.92 -38.70
CA MET A 1 -31.32 -4.71 -37.88
C MET A 1 -31.78 -5.17 -36.49
N ILE A 2 -31.05 -4.86 -35.42
CA ILE A 2 -31.35 -5.36 -34.05
C ILE A 2 -32.53 -4.58 -33.42
N GLY A 3 -32.70 -3.31 -33.80
CA GLY A 3 -33.80 -2.45 -33.43
C GLY A 3 -33.52 -1.03 -33.94
N HIS A 4 -34.46 -0.11 -33.73
CA HIS A 4 -34.29 1.30 -34.00
C HIS A 4 -34.67 2.12 -32.76
N THR A 5 -34.15 3.34 -32.70
CA THR A 5 -34.52 4.33 -31.69
C THR A 5 -34.47 5.70 -32.36
N SER A 6 -35.33 6.63 -31.92
CA SER A 6 -35.36 8.00 -32.44
C SER A 6 -34.98 8.96 -31.32
N ILE A 7 -34.09 9.90 -31.63
CA ILE A 7 -33.67 10.94 -30.71
C ILE A 7 -34.39 12.22 -31.11
N ASP A 8 -35.36 12.61 -30.30
CA ASP A 8 -36.01 13.91 -30.42
C ASP A 8 -35.13 14.97 -29.73
N LEU A 9 -34.37 15.72 -30.54
CA LEU A 9 -33.49 16.78 -30.07
C LEU A 9 -34.25 18.04 -29.66
N GLU A 10 -35.49 18.24 -30.14
CA GLU A 10 -36.30 19.41 -29.85
C GLU A 10 -36.78 19.41 -28.39
N ASN A 11 -37.22 18.26 -27.88
CA ASN A 11 -37.65 18.11 -26.48
C ASN A 11 -36.51 18.30 -25.45
N ARG A 12 -35.24 18.22 -25.88
CA ARG A 12 -34.05 18.36 -25.00
C ARG A 12 -33.55 19.81 -24.94
N PHE A 13 -33.61 20.55 -26.04
CA PHE A 13 -33.05 21.90 -26.17
C PHE A 13 -34.09 23.02 -26.06
N LEU A 14 -35.27 22.86 -26.66
CA LEU A 14 -36.28 23.93 -26.68
C LEU A 14 -36.98 24.12 -25.33
N THR A 15 -36.80 23.22 -24.37
CA THR A 15 -37.29 23.42 -23.00
C THR A 15 -36.33 24.25 -22.15
N ARG A 16 -35.04 24.33 -22.52
CA ARG A 16 -33.99 25.06 -21.78
C ARG A 16 -33.60 26.40 -22.40
N HIS A 17 -33.77 26.56 -23.72
CA HIS A 17 -33.32 27.74 -24.47
C HIS A 17 -34.41 28.54 -25.18
N ARG A 18 -35.70 28.20 -25.04
CA ARG A 18 -36.78 29.06 -25.57
C ARG A 18 -36.80 30.45 -24.94
N ALA A 19 -36.24 30.61 -23.73
CA ALA A 19 -36.16 31.89 -23.04
C ALA A 19 -34.90 32.71 -23.39
N THR A 20 -33.92 32.17 -24.12
CA THR A 20 -32.58 32.79 -24.27
C THR A 20 -32.19 33.13 -25.72
N VAL A 21 -33.12 33.06 -26.67
CA VAL A 21 -32.89 33.57 -28.04
C VAL A 21 -33.33 35.04 -28.21
N GLU A 22 -33.92 35.65 -27.17
CA GLU A 22 -34.21 37.08 -27.19
C GLU A 22 -33.26 37.86 -26.27
N SER A 23 -32.33 38.55 -26.93
CA SER A 23 -31.58 39.73 -26.49
C SER A 23 -30.27 39.54 -25.71
N VAL A 24 -29.30 40.28 -26.23
CA VAL A 24 -27.92 40.48 -25.81
C VAL A 24 -27.88 41.44 -24.61
N ASN A 25 -27.32 41.01 -23.47
CA ASN A 25 -26.40 41.76 -22.58
C ASN A 25 -26.44 41.31 -21.10
N ALA A 26 -25.25 41.14 -20.53
CA ALA A 26 -24.85 41.22 -19.11
C ALA A 26 -25.10 40.03 -18.13
N SER A 27 -23.95 39.48 -17.70
CA SER A 27 -23.54 38.84 -16.43
C SER A 27 -24.55 38.04 -15.56
N LEU A 28 -24.29 36.73 -15.39
CA LEU A 28 -24.90 35.83 -14.40
C LEU A 28 -23.98 35.67 -13.18
N PRO A 29 -24.44 35.95 -11.93
CA PRO A 29 -25.05 34.95 -11.02
C PRO A 29 -26.22 35.60 -10.18
N PRO A 30 -26.98 34.97 -9.24
CA PRO A 30 -26.70 33.81 -8.36
C PRO A 30 -27.86 32.78 -8.21
N THR A 31 -28.92 32.91 -8.99
CA THR A 31 -30.14 32.09 -8.98
C THR A 31 -30.54 31.85 -10.43
N ALA A 32 -29.73 31.09 -11.16
CA ALA A 32 -29.95 30.92 -12.59
C ALA A 32 -31.15 29.98 -12.84
N GLY A 33 -32.28 30.56 -13.26
CA GLY A 33 -33.48 29.87 -13.74
C GLY A 33 -34.76 30.19 -12.94
N GLU A 34 -35.89 30.24 -13.63
CA GLU A 34 -37.20 30.47 -12.99
C GLU A 34 -37.49 29.36 -11.96
N ALA A 35 -38.25 29.67 -10.91
CA ALA A 35 -38.54 28.72 -9.83
C ALA A 35 -39.16 27.40 -10.32
N ARG A 36 -39.97 27.47 -11.39
CA ARG A 36 -40.60 26.31 -12.02
C ARG A 36 -39.59 25.43 -12.76
N GLU A 37 -38.60 26.02 -13.40
CA GLU A 37 -37.52 25.31 -14.11
C GLU A 37 -36.57 24.63 -13.11
N ARG A 38 -36.26 25.31 -12.00
CA ARG A 38 -35.47 24.72 -10.91
C ARG A 38 -36.19 23.57 -10.23
N LEU A 39 -37.50 23.69 -10.01
CA LEU A 39 -38.33 22.61 -9.49
C LEU A 39 -38.41 21.44 -10.48
N ALA A 40 -38.60 21.72 -11.77
CA ALA A 40 -38.60 20.69 -12.81
C ALA A 40 -37.25 19.98 -12.87
N LEU A 41 -36.13 20.70 -12.83
CA LEU A 41 -34.78 20.14 -12.80
C LEU A 41 -34.54 19.28 -11.55
N HIS A 42 -34.99 19.75 -10.38
CA HIS A 42 -34.91 19.00 -9.13
C HIS A 42 -35.72 17.69 -9.20
N VAL A 43 -36.94 17.74 -9.75
CA VAL A 43 -37.79 16.56 -9.97
C VAL A 43 -37.17 15.63 -11.02
N LEU A 44 -36.58 16.16 -12.09
CA LEU A 44 -35.88 15.39 -13.12
C LEU A 44 -34.65 14.66 -12.55
N HIS A 45 -33.86 15.31 -11.70
CA HIS A 45 -32.70 14.71 -11.04
C HIS A 45 -33.10 13.67 -9.99
N ARG A 46 -34.12 13.94 -9.18
CA ARG A 46 -34.55 13.02 -8.10
C ARG A 46 -35.47 11.88 -8.55
N ALA A 47 -36.38 12.12 -9.49
CA ALA A 47 -37.42 11.16 -9.86
C ALA A 47 -37.07 10.34 -11.11
N LEU A 48 -36.26 10.87 -12.03
CA LEU A 48 -35.92 10.19 -13.29
C LEU A 48 -34.48 9.67 -13.36
N ALA A 49 -33.66 9.90 -12.32
CA ALA A 49 -32.25 9.54 -12.29
C ALA A 49 -31.53 9.93 -13.61
N LEU A 50 -31.85 11.11 -14.14
CA LEU A 50 -31.15 11.66 -15.29
C LEU A 50 -29.69 11.86 -14.86
N VAL A 51 -28.82 11.06 -15.46
CA VAL A 51 -27.40 10.98 -15.13
C VAL A 51 -26.81 12.40 -15.22
N PRO A 52 -26.07 12.86 -14.19
CA PRO A 52 -25.44 14.19 -14.18
C PRO A 52 -24.43 14.42 -15.33
N GLU A 53 -23.98 13.36 -15.99
CA GLU A 53 -22.92 13.36 -16.98
C GLU A 53 -23.39 12.67 -18.27
N HIS A 54 -23.47 13.45 -19.36
CA HIS A 54 -23.22 13.16 -20.79
C HIS A 54 -23.64 11.82 -21.48
N VAL A 55 -23.95 10.73 -20.77
CA VAL A 55 -24.22 9.40 -21.31
C VAL A 55 -25.72 9.08 -21.28
N GLU A 56 -26.34 9.07 -22.45
CA GLU A 56 -27.75 8.77 -22.68
C GLU A 56 -27.96 7.27 -22.94
N THR A 57 -28.95 6.66 -22.28
CA THR A 57 -29.29 5.25 -22.50
C THR A 57 -30.70 5.11 -23.06
N ARG A 58 -30.86 4.59 -24.29
CA ARG A 58 -32.16 4.42 -24.96
C ARG A 58 -32.49 2.95 -25.22
N PRO A 59 -33.74 2.51 -24.98
CA PRO A 59 -34.15 1.17 -25.40
C PRO A 59 -34.23 1.08 -26.92
N LEU A 60 -33.84 -0.07 -27.46
CA LEU A 60 -34.00 -0.42 -28.88
C LEU A 60 -35.33 -1.15 -29.07
N THR A 61 -36.14 -0.71 -30.03
CA THR A 61 -37.42 -1.36 -30.36
C THR A 61 -37.38 -1.98 -31.76
N HIS A 62 -38.00 -3.15 -31.91
CA HIS A 62 -38.10 -3.83 -33.19
C HIS A 62 -39.56 -3.81 -33.68
N PRO A 63 -39.84 -3.50 -34.96
CA PRO A 63 -41.21 -3.41 -35.46
C PRO A 63 -42.05 -4.68 -35.29
N ALA A 64 -41.41 -5.86 -35.32
CA ALA A 64 -42.09 -7.15 -35.11
C ALA A 64 -42.52 -7.38 -33.65
N ASN A 65 -41.89 -6.71 -32.68
CA ASN A 65 -42.17 -6.86 -31.24
C ASN A 65 -42.38 -5.46 -30.60
N PRO A 66 -43.45 -4.74 -30.96
CA PRO A 66 -43.72 -3.42 -30.42
C PRO A 66 -43.92 -3.49 -28.90
N GLY A 67 -43.29 -2.57 -28.17
CA GLY A 67 -43.38 -2.49 -26.70
C GLY A 67 -42.36 -3.33 -25.93
N ILE A 68 -41.62 -4.24 -26.57
CA ILE A 68 -40.60 -5.06 -25.89
C ILE A 68 -39.20 -4.55 -26.28
N PRO A 69 -38.42 -3.99 -25.33
CA PRO A 69 -37.06 -3.54 -25.60
C PRO A 69 -36.14 -4.73 -25.94
N GLN A 70 -35.47 -4.68 -27.09
CA GLN A 70 -34.56 -5.72 -27.58
C GLN A 70 -33.09 -5.46 -27.18
N GLY A 71 -32.86 -4.48 -26.32
CA GLY A 71 -31.55 -4.02 -25.91
C GLY A 71 -31.59 -2.55 -25.54
N ARG A 72 -30.43 -2.00 -25.18
CA ARG A 72 -30.26 -0.59 -24.83
C ARG A 72 -29.02 -0.05 -25.52
N LEU A 73 -29.13 1.12 -26.12
CA LEU A 73 -28.02 1.87 -26.69
C LEU A 73 -27.56 2.91 -25.67
N LYS A 74 -26.29 2.85 -25.26
CA LYS A 74 -25.65 3.91 -24.49
C LYS A 74 -24.85 4.79 -25.43
N MET A 75 -25.03 6.11 -25.37
CA MET A 75 -24.39 7.05 -26.28
C MET A 75 -24.09 8.37 -25.59
N TRP A 76 -23.03 9.04 -26.03
CA TRP A 76 -22.82 10.46 -25.75
C TRP A 76 -23.21 11.26 -26.98
N VAL A 77 -24.01 12.31 -26.80
CA VAL A 77 -24.49 13.17 -27.88
C VAL A 77 -23.95 14.57 -27.66
N ASP A 78 -23.07 15.00 -28.55
CA ASP A 78 -22.61 16.39 -28.64
C ASP A 78 -23.37 17.14 -29.73
N LEU A 79 -23.64 18.41 -29.46
CA LEU A 79 -24.39 19.29 -30.35
C LEU A 79 -23.48 20.45 -30.76
N PHE A 80 -23.22 20.53 -32.06
CA PHE A 80 -22.41 21.60 -32.65
C PHE A 80 -23.32 22.61 -33.34
N PRO A 81 -22.99 23.92 -33.30
CA PRO A 81 -23.68 24.91 -34.11
C PRO A 81 -23.56 24.53 -35.58
N VAL A 82 -24.54 24.92 -36.39
CA VAL A 82 -24.47 24.76 -37.84
C VAL A 82 -23.31 25.63 -38.34
N GLY A 83 -22.19 24.98 -38.64
CA GLY A 83 -20.95 25.61 -39.05
C GLY A 83 -20.25 24.79 -40.15
N PRO A 84 -19.27 25.37 -40.85
CA PRO A 84 -18.61 24.72 -41.98
C PRO A 84 -17.73 23.53 -41.58
N GLU A 85 -17.31 23.44 -40.31
CA GLU A 85 -16.42 22.38 -39.82
C GLU A 85 -17.07 21.64 -38.65
N LEU A 86 -17.36 20.36 -38.87
CA LEU A 86 -17.66 19.42 -37.79
C LEU A 86 -16.34 19.03 -37.12
N PRO A 87 -16.29 18.92 -35.78
CA PRO A 87 -15.10 18.39 -35.13
C PRO A 87 -14.83 16.95 -35.58
N PRO A 88 -13.56 16.51 -35.57
CA PRO A 88 -13.22 15.16 -35.95
C PRO A 88 -13.95 14.15 -35.05
N PRO A 89 -14.31 12.96 -35.57
CA PRO A 89 -14.90 11.90 -34.77
C PRO A 89 -14.01 11.57 -33.57
N VAL A 90 -14.61 11.49 -32.38
CA VAL A 90 -13.90 11.07 -31.17
C VAL A 90 -13.61 9.57 -31.26
N ASP A 91 -12.35 9.20 -31.09
CA ASP A 91 -11.98 7.79 -30.99
C ASP A 91 -12.45 7.22 -29.64
N ILE A 92 -13.45 6.35 -29.70
CA ILE A 92 -14.03 5.64 -28.55
C ILE A 92 -13.42 4.26 -28.35
N THR A 93 -12.34 3.93 -29.07
CA THR A 93 -11.62 2.67 -28.88
C THR A 93 -11.21 2.54 -27.41
N PRO A 94 -11.46 1.38 -26.76
CA PRO A 94 -11.06 1.16 -25.38
C PRO A 94 -9.57 1.46 -25.21
N ARG A 95 -9.26 2.31 -24.23
CA ARG A 95 -7.88 2.69 -23.93
C ARG A 95 -7.10 1.45 -23.50
N GLN A 96 -5.89 1.31 -24.02
CA GLN A 96 -4.99 0.24 -23.62
C GLN A 96 -4.26 0.61 -22.34
N PRO A 97 -4.03 -0.37 -21.44
CA PRO A 97 -3.23 -0.16 -20.25
C PRO A 97 -1.76 0.07 -20.61
N HIS A 98 -1.10 0.93 -19.84
CA HIS A 98 0.33 1.15 -19.92
C HIS A 98 1.04 0.41 -18.77
N LYS A 99 2.17 -0.23 -19.09
CA LYS A 99 2.99 -0.95 -18.12
C LYS A 99 3.90 0.01 -17.36
N TYR A 100 3.81 -0.04 -16.06
CA TYR A 100 4.60 0.73 -15.11
C TYR A 100 5.29 -0.19 -14.11
N PHE A 101 6.39 0.31 -13.55
CA PHE A 101 7.04 -0.24 -12.37
C PHE A 101 6.97 0.80 -11.26
N LEU A 102 6.23 0.46 -10.19
CA LEU A 102 6.23 1.22 -8.95
C LEU A 102 7.42 0.77 -8.11
N ARG A 103 8.34 1.70 -7.84
CA ARG A 103 9.49 1.51 -6.97
C ARG A 103 9.18 2.18 -5.64
N VAL A 104 9.22 1.41 -4.57
CA VAL A 104 9.04 1.89 -3.20
C VAL A 104 10.35 1.68 -2.48
N VAL A 105 11.09 2.74 -2.22
CA VAL A 105 12.32 2.69 -1.43
C VAL A 105 11.96 3.02 0.01
N VAL A 106 12.09 2.03 0.89
CA VAL A 106 11.93 2.19 2.33
C VAL A 106 13.30 2.49 2.93
N TYR A 107 13.48 3.73 3.41
CA TYR A 107 14.72 4.14 4.05
C TYR A 107 14.70 3.75 5.52
N ASN A 108 13.76 4.33 6.27
CA ASN A 108 13.67 4.18 7.72
C ASN A 108 12.21 4.06 8.17
N VAL A 109 12.02 3.45 9.33
CA VAL A 109 10.79 3.48 10.12
C VAL A 109 11.13 4.09 11.47
N PHE A 110 10.27 4.93 12.00
CA PHE A 110 10.43 5.59 13.29
C PHE A 110 9.24 5.32 14.20
N ASP A 111 9.45 5.44 15.50
CA ASP A 111 8.39 5.32 16.51
C ASP A 111 7.60 4.00 16.41
N ALA A 112 8.24 2.90 16.00
CA ALA A 112 7.60 1.60 15.89
C ALA A 112 7.18 1.08 17.28
N PRO A 113 5.98 0.48 17.44
CA PRO A 113 5.56 -0.09 18.71
C PRO A 113 6.50 -1.23 19.16
N LEU A 114 7.10 -1.09 20.34
CA LEU A 114 7.98 -2.11 20.93
C LEU A 114 7.14 -3.15 21.68
N GLN A 115 7.16 -4.42 21.23
CA GLN A 115 6.34 -5.49 21.80
C GLN A 115 7.14 -6.53 22.59
N GLU A 116 8.37 -6.85 22.20
CA GLU A 116 9.16 -7.88 22.87
C GLU A 116 9.88 -7.32 24.11
N THR A 117 10.08 -8.17 25.12
CA THR A 117 11.02 -7.90 26.22
C THR A 117 12.13 -8.94 26.17
N SER A 118 13.35 -8.50 25.93
CA SER A 118 14.53 -9.36 25.85
C SER A 118 14.66 -10.23 27.11
N VAL A 119 14.67 -11.55 26.94
CA VAL A 119 14.86 -12.50 28.05
C VAL A 119 16.19 -12.27 28.77
N VAL A 120 17.19 -11.75 28.05
CA VAL A 120 18.56 -11.59 28.56
C VAL A 120 18.80 -10.19 29.14
N SER A 121 18.41 -9.12 28.43
CA SER A 121 18.65 -7.74 28.90
C SER A 121 17.48 -7.12 29.66
N ARG A 122 16.29 -7.74 29.62
CA ARG A 122 15.02 -7.21 30.16
C ARG A 122 14.59 -5.86 29.57
N GLU A 123 15.23 -5.43 28.48
CA GLU A 123 14.86 -4.23 27.74
C GLU A 123 13.79 -4.56 26.70
N LYS A 124 12.97 -3.55 26.38
CA LYS A 124 11.98 -3.68 25.31
C LYS A 124 12.68 -3.59 23.95
N MET A 125 12.34 -4.46 23.03
CA MET A 125 12.86 -4.47 21.67
C MET A 125 11.82 -5.04 20.71
N SER A 126 11.97 -4.81 19.42
CA SER A 126 11.19 -5.49 18.37
C SER A 126 12.08 -5.81 17.17
N ASP A 127 11.76 -6.90 16.47
CA ASP A 127 12.42 -7.38 15.27
C ASP A 127 11.61 -6.95 14.04
N VAL A 128 11.78 -5.71 13.61
CA VAL A 128 10.81 -5.04 12.73
C VAL A 128 11.09 -5.31 11.24
N TYR A 129 10.02 -5.50 10.46
CA TYR A 129 10.07 -5.47 8.99
C TYR A 129 8.81 -4.85 8.37
N VAL A 130 8.92 -4.41 7.12
CA VAL A 130 7.80 -3.84 6.35
C VAL A 130 7.39 -4.79 5.24
N LYS A 131 6.08 -5.01 5.10
CA LYS A 131 5.44 -5.83 4.07
C LYS A 131 4.59 -4.93 3.17
N GLY A 132 4.67 -5.09 1.85
CA GLY A 132 3.96 -4.23 0.90
C GLY A 132 3.37 -4.98 -0.29
N TRP A 133 2.21 -4.51 -0.77
CA TRP A 133 1.54 -5.03 -1.97
C TRP A 133 0.56 -4.01 -2.57
N LEU A 134 0.20 -4.22 -3.83
CA LEU A 134 -0.89 -3.49 -4.49
C LEU A 134 -2.22 -4.23 -4.29
N GLN A 135 -3.27 -3.52 -3.92
CA GLN A 135 -4.55 -4.13 -3.55
C GLN A 135 -5.15 -4.98 -4.69
N GLY A 136 -5.47 -6.25 -4.40
CA GLY A 136 -6.01 -7.19 -5.37
C GLY A 136 -4.94 -8.02 -6.11
N THR A 137 -3.67 -7.63 -6.02
CA THR A 137 -2.57 -8.47 -6.51
C THR A 137 -2.19 -9.52 -5.46
N ASN A 138 -1.74 -10.70 -5.92
CA ASN A 138 -1.14 -11.72 -5.05
C ASN A 138 0.37 -11.49 -4.84
N TYR A 139 0.89 -10.38 -5.35
CA TYR A 139 2.33 -10.11 -5.38
C TYR A 139 2.73 -9.27 -4.17
N VAL A 140 3.21 -9.97 -3.14
CA VAL A 140 3.59 -9.39 -1.86
C VAL A 140 5.10 -9.37 -1.74
N GLN A 141 5.68 -8.23 -1.34
CA GLN A 141 7.09 -8.10 -1.04
C GLN A 141 7.30 -7.69 0.41
N LYS A 142 8.50 -7.96 0.93
CA LYS A 142 8.92 -7.56 2.26
C LYS A 142 10.34 -7.02 2.24
N THR A 143 10.65 -6.16 3.21
CA THR A 143 12.03 -5.74 3.50
C THR A 143 12.81 -6.87 4.17
N ASP A 144 14.10 -6.65 4.38
CA ASP A 144 14.82 -7.43 5.38
C ASP A 144 14.38 -7.05 6.81
N ILE A 145 14.82 -7.83 7.78
CA ILE A 145 14.44 -7.65 9.19
C ILE A 145 15.50 -6.81 9.90
N HIS A 146 15.07 -5.80 10.63
CA HIS A 146 15.92 -5.09 11.57
C HIS A 146 15.79 -5.75 12.95
N TYR A 147 16.75 -6.58 13.30
CA TYR A 147 16.78 -7.27 14.60
C TYR A 147 17.12 -6.33 15.75
N ARG A 148 16.41 -6.47 16.87
CA ARG A 148 16.65 -5.75 18.13
C ARG A 148 16.62 -4.24 18.00
N CYS A 149 15.59 -3.74 17.34
CA CYS A 149 15.27 -2.33 17.39
C CYS A 149 14.87 -1.97 18.84
N MET A 150 15.70 -1.19 19.52
CA MET A 150 15.51 -0.83 20.94
C MET A 150 14.75 0.49 21.10
N ASP A 151 14.94 1.41 20.16
CA ASP A 151 14.40 2.77 20.23
C ASP A 151 13.11 2.96 19.41
N GLY A 152 12.67 1.93 18.68
CA GLY A 152 11.55 2.00 17.73
C GLY A 152 11.96 2.49 16.34
N ASP A 153 13.24 2.84 16.14
CA ASP A 153 13.80 3.29 14.88
C ASP A 153 14.49 2.15 14.11
N ALA A 154 13.98 1.84 12.92
CA ALA A 154 14.46 0.75 12.08
C ALA A 154 14.92 1.25 10.69
N ASN A 155 16.18 1.02 10.36
CA ASN A 155 16.79 1.37 9.06
C ASN A 155 16.78 0.18 8.09
N PHE A 156 16.41 0.39 6.83
CA PHE A 156 16.28 -0.66 5.81
C PHE A 156 17.10 -0.41 4.54
N ASN A 157 17.01 0.80 3.97
CA ASN A 157 17.53 1.10 2.63
C ASN A 157 17.14 0.01 1.61
N TRP A 158 15.84 -0.28 1.51
CA TRP A 158 15.33 -1.45 0.78
C TRP A 158 14.33 -1.04 -0.31
N ARG A 159 14.50 -1.57 -1.53
CA ARG A 159 13.60 -1.30 -2.65
C ARG A 159 12.59 -2.42 -2.88
N LEU A 160 11.31 -2.10 -2.83
CA LEU A 160 10.21 -2.95 -3.30
C LEU A 160 9.85 -2.55 -4.74
N LEU A 161 9.62 -3.53 -5.61
CA LEU A 161 9.41 -3.30 -7.05
C LEU A 161 8.13 -3.96 -7.54
N PHE A 162 7.07 -3.18 -7.74
CA PHE A 162 5.77 -3.71 -8.17
C PHE A 162 5.51 -3.41 -9.65
N PRO A 163 5.44 -4.43 -10.52
CA PRO A 163 4.92 -4.25 -11.88
C PRO A 163 3.41 -3.98 -11.81
N VAL A 164 2.93 -2.98 -12.54
CA VAL A 164 1.51 -2.59 -12.55
C VAL A 164 1.10 -2.13 -13.95
N GLU A 165 -0.11 -2.50 -14.37
CA GLU A 165 -0.71 -2.04 -15.62
C GLU A 165 -1.79 -1.01 -15.31
N VAL A 166 -1.67 0.21 -15.83
CA VAL A 166 -2.52 1.35 -15.46
C VAL A 166 -3.11 2.03 -16.68
N ILE A 167 -4.38 2.38 -16.59
CA ILE A 167 -5.06 3.28 -17.53
C ILE A 167 -5.13 4.65 -16.85
N GLU A 168 -4.13 5.49 -17.08
CA GLU A 168 -3.96 6.78 -16.36
C GLU A 168 -5.21 7.66 -16.42
N ALA A 169 -5.83 7.74 -17.59
CA ALA A 169 -6.98 8.61 -17.80
C ALA A 169 -8.30 8.08 -17.20
N GLU A 170 -8.32 6.82 -16.75
CA GLU A 170 -9.39 6.26 -15.91
C GLU A 170 -8.94 6.17 -14.44
N GLN A 171 -7.65 6.43 -14.13
CA GLN A 171 -7.04 6.29 -12.80
C GLN A 171 -7.22 4.88 -12.19
N VAL A 172 -7.25 3.84 -13.03
CA VAL A 172 -7.40 2.44 -12.61
C VAL A 172 -6.23 1.59 -13.05
N MET A 173 -5.86 0.63 -12.20
CA MET A 173 -4.98 -0.47 -12.54
C MET A 173 -5.78 -1.71 -12.97
N LEU A 174 -5.19 -2.47 -13.90
CA LEU A 174 -5.65 -3.80 -14.27
C LEU A 174 -4.94 -4.82 -13.41
N VAL A 175 -5.74 -5.64 -12.74
CA VAL A 175 -5.28 -6.74 -11.92
C VAL A 175 -5.71 -8.04 -12.58
N GLU A 176 -4.74 -8.90 -12.88
CA GLU A 176 -4.99 -10.25 -13.33
C GLU A 176 -5.18 -11.17 -12.13
N TYR A 177 -6.36 -11.80 -12.05
CA TYR A 177 -6.67 -12.80 -11.04
C TYR A 177 -7.01 -14.13 -11.70
N LYS A 178 -6.58 -15.22 -11.07
CA LYS A 178 -6.95 -16.59 -11.42
C LYS A 178 -7.71 -17.18 -10.24
N GLU A 179 -8.91 -17.72 -10.48
CA GLU A 179 -9.74 -18.34 -9.43
C GLU A 179 -9.01 -19.46 -8.69
N HIS A 180 -8.21 -20.23 -9.44
CA HIS A 180 -7.36 -21.26 -8.90
C HIS A 180 -5.97 -21.17 -9.54
N PRO A 181 -4.90 -21.60 -8.84
CA PRO A 181 -3.53 -21.61 -9.39
C PRO A 181 -3.40 -22.38 -10.72
N TRP A 182 -4.30 -23.34 -10.97
CA TRP A 182 -4.33 -24.15 -12.19
C TRP A 182 -5.35 -23.68 -13.24
N SER A 183 -6.05 -22.57 -13.00
CA SER A 183 -6.97 -22.02 -13.99
C SER A 183 -6.18 -21.52 -15.20
N LEU A 184 -6.57 -21.99 -16.39
CA LEU A 184 -6.01 -21.52 -17.66
C LEU A 184 -6.53 -20.12 -18.01
N THR A 185 -7.71 -19.75 -17.50
CA THR A 185 -8.35 -18.46 -17.77
C THR A 185 -8.00 -17.47 -16.64
N SER A 186 -7.44 -16.32 -17.02
CA SER A 186 -7.27 -15.19 -16.11
C SER A 186 -8.37 -14.17 -16.35
N THR A 187 -8.96 -13.66 -15.28
CA THR A 187 -9.92 -12.57 -15.33
C THR A 187 -9.19 -11.27 -15.03
N GLN A 188 -9.43 -10.24 -15.84
CA GLN A 188 -8.91 -8.89 -15.62
C GLN A 188 -9.93 -8.08 -14.83
N LEU A 189 -9.52 -7.55 -13.69
CA LEU A 189 -10.33 -6.70 -12.82
C LEU A 189 -9.75 -5.28 -12.81
N ARG A 190 -10.62 -4.28 -13.00
CA ARG A 190 -10.25 -2.86 -12.86
C ARG A 190 -10.37 -2.47 -11.39
N ARG A 191 -9.32 -1.90 -10.82
CA ARG A 191 -9.31 -1.38 -9.43
C ARG A 191 -8.50 -0.09 -9.34
N PRO A 192 -8.79 0.80 -8.36
CA PRO A 192 -7.90 1.91 -8.07
C PRO A 192 -6.52 1.38 -7.60
N PRO A 193 -5.42 2.04 -7.99
CA PRO A 193 -4.07 1.61 -7.62
C PRO A 193 -3.77 2.00 -6.17
N HIS A 194 -4.16 1.15 -5.22
CA HIS A 194 -3.85 1.32 -3.80
C HIS A 194 -2.62 0.51 -3.41
N LEU A 195 -1.61 1.17 -2.84
CA LEU A 195 -0.45 0.54 -2.22
C LEU A 195 -0.69 0.40 -0.72
N THR A 196 -0.65 -0.82 -0.22
CA THR A 196 -0.73 -1.11 1.21
C THR A 196 0.65 -1.51 1.72
N LEU A 197 1.10 -0.84 2.78
CA LEU A 197 2.31 -1.19 3.53
C LEU A 197 1.91 -1.52 4.97
N GLN A 198 2.48 -2.59 5.51
CA GLN A 198 2.24 -3.04 6.88
C GLN A 198 3.55 -3.19 7.63
N LEU A 199 3.53 -2.81 8.89
CA LEU A 199 4.62 -2.98 9.84
C LEU A 199 4.36 -4.21 10.71
N TRP A 200 5.37 -5.06 10.82
CA TRP A 200 5.29 -6.35 11.51
C TRP A 200 6.48 -6.54 12.46
N ASP A 201 6.24 -7.26 13.55
CA ASP A 201 7.27 -7.78 14.45
C ASP A 201 7.56 -9.24 14.12
N ASN A 202 8.82 -9.57 13.80
CA ASN A 202 9.25 -10.91 13.44
C ASN A 202 9.60 -11.71 14.69
N ASP A 203 8.66 -12.54 15.13
CA ASP A 203 8.89 -13.47 16.22
C ASP A 203 9.68 -14.71 15.77
N LEU A 204 10.64 -15.13 16.58
CA LEU A 204 11.47 -16.30 16.28
C LEU A 204 10.74 -17.64 16.49
N ILE A 205 9.75 -17.67 17.39
CA ILE A 205 9.08 -18.89 17.87
C ILE A 205 7.57 -18.85 17.64
N SER A 206 6.95 -17.68 17.79
CA SER A 206 5.53 -17.42 17.55
C SER A 206 5.25 -16.98 16.11
N ARG A 207 3.97 -16.74 15.80
CA ARG A 207 3.58 -16.06 14.57
C ARG A 207 3.92 -14.58 14.71
N ASP A 208 4.44 -13.99 13.64
CA ASP A 208 4.70 -12.55 13.56
C ASP A 208 3.48 -11.73 13.99
N ASP A 209 3.74 -10.71 14.80
CA ASP A 209 2.72 -9.82 15.32
C ASP A 209 2.52 -8.61 14.40
N TYR A 210 1.26 -8.34 14.09
CA TYR A 210 0.88 -7.16 13.31
C TYR A 210 0.98 -5.91 14.19
N LEU A 211 1.74 -4.91 13.74
CA LEU A 211 1.90 -3.63 14.44
C LEU A 211 0.91 -2.59 13.90
N SER A 212 0.99 -2.30 12.61
CA SER A 212 0.28 -1.16 11.99
C SER A 212 0.28 -1.22 10.47
N GLU A 213 -0.53 -0.39 9.82
CA GLU A 213 -0.72 -0.36 8.37
C GLU A 213 -0.86 1.07 7.84
N THR A 214 -0.43 1.29 6.60
CA THR A 214 -0.71 2.50 5.85
C THR A 214 -1.13 2.12 4.44
N THR A 215 -2.23 2.68 3.96
CA THR A 215 -2.74 2.45 2.61
C THR A 215 -2.79 3.77 1.87
N LEU A 216 -2.16 3.81 0.69
CA LEU A 216 -1.97 5.00 -0.12
C LEU A 216 -2.63 4.81 -1.48
N ASP A 217 -3.49 5.75 -1.87
CA ASP A 217 -3.97 5.85 -3.24
C ASP A 217 -2.93 6.54 -4.12
N LEU A 218 -2.36 5.82 -5.07
CA LEU A 218 -1.30 6.34 -5.94
C LEU A 218 -1.80 7.46 -6.87
N CYS A 219 -3.10 7.53 -7.16
CA CYS A 219 -3.70 8.60 -7.95
C CYS A 219 -4.03 9.84 -7.11
N ARG A 220 -4.22 9.67 -5.80
CA ARG A 220 -4.60 10.73 -4.85
C ARG A 220 -3.76 10.64 -3.56
N LEU A 221 -2.43 10.69 -3.72
CA LEU A 221 -1.55 10.56 -2.56
C LEU A 221 -1.72 11.77 -1.62
N PRO A 222 -1.83 11.55 -0.29
CA PRO A 222 -1.65 12.65 0.64
C PRO A 222 -0.22 13.20 0.49
N LYS A 223 -0.07 14.52 0.54
CA LYS A 223 1.27 15.15 0.51
C LYS A 223 2.13 14.56 1.63
N PRO A 224 3.32 14.01 1.32
CA PRO A 224 4.21 13.50 2.34
C PRO A 224 4.69 14.63 3.23
N ALA A 225 4.96 14.31 4.50
CA ALA A 225 5.55 15.28 5.41
C ALA A 225 7.03 15.45 5.03
N LYS A 226 7.58 16.66 5.23
CA LYS A 226 8.99 16.93 4.91
C LYS A 226 9.93 16.47 6.01
N ASN A 227 9.47 16.48 7.26
CA ASN A 227 10.21 16.03 8.43
C ASN A 227 9.37 15.01 9.22
N GLN A 228 10.03 14.20 10.03
CA GLN A 228 9.39 13.21 10.91
C GLN A 228 8.39 13.84 11.90
N ASP A 229 8.66 15.04 12.40
CA ASP A 229 7.83 15.75 13.38
C ASP A 229 6.55 16.33 12.77
N ASP A 230 6.54 16.57 11.46
CA ASP A 230 5.40 17.13 10.74
C ASP A 230 4.36 16.05 10.37
N VAL A 231 4.66 14.77 10.65
CA VAL A 231 3.72 13.66 10.43
C VAL A 231 2.57 13.79 11.43
N GLY A 232 1.37 14.01 10.91
CA GLY A 232 0.21 14.34 11.73
C GLY A 232 -1.08 13.68 11.26
N PRO A 233 -2.18 13.89 12.03
CA PRO A 233 -3.47 13.30 11.74
C PRO A 233 -4.10 13.78 10.43
N SER A 234 -3.63 14.89 9.85
CA SER A 234 -4.08 15.38 8.53
C SER A 234 -3.71 14.44 7.38
N GLN A 235 -2.70 13.59 7.56
CA GLN A 235 -2.28 12.58 6.58
C GLN A 235 -2.96 11.23 6.79
N VAL A 236 -3.68 11.07 7.91
CA VAL A 236 -4.40 9.85 8.24
C VAL A 236 -5.69 9.85 7.43
N PRO A 237 -5.91 8.86 6.56
CA PRO A 237 -7.17 8.74 5.87
C PRO A 237 -8.32 8.58 6.86
N GLN A 238 -9.40 9.35 6.71
CA GLN A 238 -10.55 9.21 7.59
C GLN A 238 -11.28 7.93 7.22
N MET A 239 -11.16 6.89 8.05
CA MET A 239 -11.89 5.65 7.86
C MET A 239 -13.37 5.88 8.17
N MET A 240 -14.23 5.94 7.15
CA MET A 240 -15.66 5.73 7.35
C MET A 240 -15.94 4.24 7.25
N ALA A 241 -16.42 3.65 8.34
CA ALA A 241 -16.94 2.28 8.32
C ALA A 241 -18.21 2.25 7.46
N GLU A 242 -18.12 1.84 6.20
CA GLU A 242 -19.29 1.33 5.49
C GLU A 242 -19.67 -0.05 6.05
N THR A 243 -20.97 -0.28 6.09
CA THR A 243 -21.71 -1.31 6.85
C THR A 243 -21.46 -2.78 6.49
N ASP A 244 -20.36 -3.12 5.82
CA ASP A 244 -20.06 -4.49 5.40
C ASP A 244 -18.74 -4.97 6.00
N ALA A 245 -18.83 -5.96 6.89
CA ALA A 245 -17.80 -6.42 7.83
C ALA A 245 -16.49 -6.99 7.23
N ASN A 246 -16.24 -6.84 5.92
CA ASN A 246 -15.08 -7.41 5.23
C ASN A 246 -14.36 -6.45 4.26
N SER A 247 -14.72 -5.17 4.20
CA SER A 247 -13.96 -4.18 3.42
C SER A 247 -13.95 -2.83 4.11
N VAL A 248 -12.79 -2.44 4.64
CA VAL A 248 -12.58 -1.08 5.13
C VAL A 248 -12.30 -0.19 3.93
N ALA A 249 -13.30 0.57 3.49
CA ALA A 249 -13.12 1.62 2.49
C ALA A 249 -12.41 2.79 3.16
N VAL A 250 -11.20 3.08 2.70
CA VAL A 250 -10.44 4.23 3.17
C VAL A 250 -10.90 5.44 2.35
N THR A 251 -11.71 6.33 2.93
CA THR A 251 -12.09 7.59 2.31
C THR A 251 -10.99 8.64 2.58
N PHE A 252 -10.22 8.96 1.54
CA PHE A 252 -9.33 10.12 1.57
C PHE A 252 -10.20 11.39 1.57
N LEU A 253 -9.87 12.36 2.42
CA LEU A 253 -10.62 13.62 2.56
C LEU A 253 -10.81 14.29 1.17
N ASP A 254 -12.05 14.71 0.88
CA ASP A 254 -12.49 15.39 -0.37
C ASP A 254 -11.84 16.77 -0.61
N ASP A 255 -10.78 17.14 0.11
CA ASP A 255 -10.05 18.38 -0.13
C ASP A 255 -9.01 18.15 -1.23
N ASP A 256 -9.50 18.10 -2.48
CA ASP A 256 -8.75 17.93 -3.74
C ASP A 256 -7.55 18.90 -3.87
N THR A 257 -7.46 19.92 -3.03
CA THR A 257 -6.39 20.94 -3.05
C THR A 257 -5.05 20.44 -2.51
N GLN A 258 -5.00 19.28 -1.83
CA GLN A 258 -3.78 18.79 -1.18
C GLN A 258 -3.29 17.39 -1.60
N SER A 259 -3.95 16.71 -2.54
CA SER A 259 -3.49 15.42 -3.05
C SER A 259 -2.45 15.58 -4.18
N VAL A 260 -1.65 14.54 -4.41
CA VAL A 260 -0.67 14.46 -5.50
C VAL A 260 -0.91 13.18 -6.29
N ASN A 261 -1.07 13.30 -7.61
CA ASN A 261 -1.11 12.13 -8.48
C ASN A 261 0.32 11.64 -8.76
N LEU A 262 0.67 10.43 -8.30
CA LEU A 262 2.02 9.88 -8.48
C LEU A 262 2.38 9.66 -9.95
N PHE A 263 1.41 9.36 -10.81
CA PHE A 263 1.65 9.12 -12.23
C PHE A 263 2.02 10.40 -12.99
N GLU A 264 1.56 11.54 -12.50
CA GLU A 264 1.92 12.88 -13.00
C GLU A 264 3.21 13.39 -12.36
N ALA A 265 3.34 13.27 -11.03
CA ALA A 265 4.52 13.70 -10.30
C ALA A 265 5.77 12.84 -10.57
N LYS A 266 5.57 11.59 -11.01
CA LYS A 266 6.57 10.52 -11.22
C LYS A 266 7.34 10.07 -9.98
N ARG A 267 7.65 10.99 -9.05
CA ARG A 267 8.45 10.71 -7.86
C ARG A 267 7.98 11.54 -6.68
N VAL A 268 7.82 10.90 -5.53
CA VAL A 268 7.41 11.52 -4.28
C VAL A 268 8.28 10.97 -3.16
N TYR A 269 8.83 11.85 -2.32
CA TYR A 269 9.64 11.48 -1.15
C TYR A 269 9.10 12.17 0.09
N GLY A 270 9.11 11.44 1.20
CA GLY A 270 8.98 12.02 2.54
C GLY A 270 8.40 11.01 3.53
N TYR A 271 7.72 11.53 4.55
CA TYR A 271 7.27 10.75 5.69
C TYR A 271 5.76 10.51 5.63
N PHE A 272 5.35 9.28 5.95
CA PHE A 272 3.96 8.85 6.01
C PHE A 272 3.67 8.17 7.37
N PRO A 273 2.46 8.34 7.93
CA PRO A 273 2.08 7.67 9.16
C PRO A 273 1.73 6.20 8.92
N PHE A 274 2.14 5.33 9.83
CA PHE A 274 1.51 4.05 10.04
C PHE A 274 0.36 4.21 11.03
N ILE A 275 -0.73 3.51 10.76
CA ILE A 275 -1.99 3.64 11.49
C ILE A 275 -2.35 2.30 12.10
N ARG A 276 -2.81 2.35 13.36
CA ARG A 276 -3.39 1.21 14.06
C ARG A 276 -4.77 1.62 14.55
N VAL A 277 -5.75 0.76 14.33
CA VAL A 277 -7.11 0.94 14.85
C VAL A 277 -7.27 0.06 16.07
N GLU A 278 -7.39 0.68 17.24
CA GLU A 278 -7.65 -0.01 18.51
C GLU A 278 -8.99 0.47 19.06
N GLU A 279 -9.91 -0.46 19.33
CA GLU A 279 -11.24 -0.16 19.90
C GLU A 279 -12.04 0.92 19.14
N GLY A 280 -11.83 1.02 17.82
CA GLY A 280 -12.48 2.03 16.96
C GLY A 280 -11.82 3.40 16.98
N VAL A 281 -10.71 3.58 17.70
CA VAL A 281 -9.88 4.78 17.70
C VAL A 281 -8.67 4.58 16.81
N THR A 282 -8.50 5.47 15.84
CA THR A 282 -7.35 5.51 14.94
C THR A 282 -6.17 6.17 15.65
N GLN A 283 -5.07 5.45 15.81
CA GLN A 283 -3.82 5.94 16.41
C GLN A 283 -2.66 5.81 15.43
N ILE A 284 -1.72 6.75 15.48
CA ILE A 284 -0.47 6.66 14.72
C ILE A 284 0.46 5.72 15.50
N ALA A 285 0.89 4.64 14.85
CA ALA A 285 1.68 3.57 15.43
C ALA A 285 2.94 3.36 14.57
N GLY A 286 3.79 4.38 14.52
CA GLY A 286 5.00 4.42 13.71
C GLY A 286 4.88 5.36 12.50
N LYS A 287 6.03 5.68 11.92
CA LYS A 287 6.17 6.57 10.76
C LYS A 287 7.15 5.92 9.78
N ILE A 288 6.90 6.03 8.48
CA ILE A 288 7.79 5.49 7.45
C ILE A 288 8.36 6.62 6.61
N GLU A 289 9.69 6.62 6.47
CA GLU A 289 10.40 7.44 5.49
C GLU A 289 10.59 6.61 4.22
N MET A 290 9.97 7.08 3.14
CA MET A 290 10.04 6.37 1.88
C MET A 290 9.98 7.28 0.67
N GLU A 291 10.39 6.70 -0.44
CA GLU A 291 10.31 7.31 -1.76
C GLU A 291 9.52 6.39 -2.69
N LEU A 292 8.53 6.99 -3.35
CA LEU A 292 7.68 6.35 -4.35
C LEU A 292 8.11 6.90 -5.72
N GLU A 293 8.48 6.03 -6.64
CA GLU A 293 8.79 6.37 -8.04
C GLU A 293 7.96 5.49 -8.97
N VAL A 294 7.24 6.09 -9.92
CA VAL A 294 6.56 5.39 -11.01
C VAL A 294 7.36 5.56 -12.29
N VAL A 295 7.76 4.44 -12.86
CA VAL A 295 8.63 4.37 -14.04
C VAL A 295 7.93 3.59 -15.14
N SER A 296 7.87 4.12 -16.36
CA SER A 296 7.28 3.39 -17.49
C SER A 296 8.13 2.16 -17.86
N GLU A 297 7.57 1.21 -18.60
CA GLU A 297 8.34 0.04 -19.05
C GLU A 297 9.60 0.43 -19.84
N GLU A 298 9.51 1.47 -20.67
CA GLU A 298 10.63 1.99 -21.47
C GLU A 298 11.71 2.59 -20.57
N GLU A 299 11.32 3.44 -19.62
CA GLU A 299 12.24 4.04 -18.67
C GLU A 299 12.87 3.00 -17.73
N ALA A 300 12.13 1.93 -17.39
CA ALA A 300 12.62 0.86 -16.54
C ALA A 300 13.72 0.03 -17.24
N LYS A 301 13.63 -0.13 -18.57
CA LYS A 301 14.69 -0.75 -19.37
C LYS A 301 15.95 0.13 -19.44
N LEU A 302 15.79 1.45 -19.51
CA LEU A 302 16.90 2.41 -19.52
C LEU A 302 17.56 2.55 -18.15
N ARG A 303 16.76 2.54 -17.08
CA ARG A 303 17.20 2.71 -15.69
C ARG A 303 16.83 1.48 -14.87
N PRO A 304 17.47 0.32 -15.08
CA PRO A 304 17.09 -0.89 -14.38
C PRO A 304 17.40 -0.76 -12.88
N ALA A 305 16.58 -1.43 -12.08
CA ALA A 305 16.60 -1.41 -10.63
C ALA A 305 16.34 -2.84 -10.12
N GLY A 306 17.25 -3.39 -9.32
CA GLY A 306 17.09 -4.70 -8.65
C GLY A 306 16.23 -4.63 -7.39
N GLN A 307 15.71 -5.77 -6.92
CA GLN A 307 14.94 -5.81 -5.67
C GLN A 307 15.85 -5.62 -4.45
N GLY A 308 15.36 -4.96 -3.41
CA GLY A 308 16.12 -4.71 -2.19
C GLY A 308 17.37 -3.87 -2.47
N ARG A 309 18.53 -4.44 -2.15
CA ARG A 309 19.86 -3.86 -2.40
C ARG A 309 20.61 -4.59 -3.52
N ASP A 310 19.94 -5.51 -4.21
CA ASP A 310 20.54 -6.35 -5.24
C ASP A 310 20.81 -5.57 -6.52
N ASP A 311 21.77 -6.05 -7.31
CA ASP A 311 22.08 -5.48 -8.61
C ASP A 311 20.91 -5.65 -9.59
N PRO A 312 20.60 -4.63 -10.42
CA PRO A 312 21.28 -3.34 -10.54
C PRO A 312 20.87 -2.33 -9.46
N ASN A 313 21.84 -1.87 -8.68
CA ASN A 313 21.62 -0.98 -7.54
C ASN A 313 22.12 0.46 -7.82
N MET A 314 21.54 1.11 -8.83
CA MET A 314 21.97 2.45 -9.27
C MET A 314 20.84 3.50 -9.29
N ASN A 315 19.57 3.07 -9.27
CA ASN A 315 18.41 3.95 -9.46
C ASN A 315 17.36 3.78 -8.33
N PRO A 316 17.55 4.38 -7.15
CA PRO A 316 18.80 4.96 -6.62
C PRO A 316 19.77 3.87 -6.13
N LYS A 317 20.98 4.27 -5.74
CA LYS A 317 21.96 3.38 -5.09
C LYS A 317 21.64 3.26 -3.60
N LEU A 318 21.36 2.05 -3.16
CA LEU A 318 21.00 1.73 -1.78
C LEU A 318 22.17 1.05 -1.07
N PRO A 319 22.90 1.75 -0.18
CA PRO A 319 23.93 1.12 0.62
C PRO A 319 23.33 0.20 1.68
N GLU A 320 24.16 -0.65 2.27
CA GLU A 320 23.75 -1.35 3.49
C GLU A 320 23.35 -0.33 4.58
N PRO A 321 22.27 -0.60 5.32
CA PRO A 321 21.82 0.29 6.38
C PRO A 321 22.83 0.31 7.52
N ASP A 322 23.03 1.48 8.13
CA ASP A 322 23.87 1.64 9.31
C ASP A 322 23.13 1.13 10.54
N ARG A 323 23.37 -0.13 10.91
CA ARG A 323 22.74 -0.80 12.05
C ARG A 323 23.78 -1.16 13.11
N PRO A 324 23.44 -1.11 14.42
CA PRO A 324 24.38 -1.45 15.47
C PRO A 324 24.83 -2.91 15.36
N ALA A 325 26.08 -3.21 15.74
CA ALA A 325 26.64 -4.57 15.64
C ALA A 325 25.89 -5.64 16.46
N THR A 326 24.93 -5.24 17.29
CA THR A 326 24.01 -6.07 18.07
C THR A 326 22.73 -6.48 17.32
N SER A 327 22.44 -5.88 16.16
CA SER A 327 21.25 -6.11 15.34
C SER A 327 21.39 -7.35 14.44
N PHE A 328 21.59 -8.52 15.05
CA PHE A 328 21.69 -9.78 14.31
C PHE A 328 20.89 -10.88 15.00
N LEU A 329 20.40 -11.82 14.20
CA LEU A 329 19.72 -13.01 14.71
C LEU A 329 20.71 -13.88 15.49
N TRP A 330 20.49 -14.01 16.80
CA TRP A 330 21.47 -14.61 17.71
C TRP A 330 21.80 -16.08 17.39
N ILE A 331 20.88 -16.82 16.75
CA ILE A 331 21.07 -18.23 16.36
C ILE A 331 22.01 -18.35 15.15
N THR A 332 21.94 -17.43 14.18
CA THR A 332 22.74 -17.51 12.95
C THR A 332 24.21 -17.17 13.18
N SER A 333 24.51 -16.41 14.24
CA SER A 333 25.88 -15.99 14.58
C SER A 333 26.25 -16.33 16.02
N PRO A 334 26.46 -17.62 16.36
CA PRO A 334 26.70 -18.06 17.73
C PRO A 334 27.87 -17.36 18.43
N TRP A 335 28.95 -17.07 17.69
CA TRP A 335 30.13 -16.39 18.21
C TRP A 335 29.89 -14.91 18.51
N LYS A 336 29.13 -14.21 17.65
CA LYS A 336 28.72 -12.82 17.90
C LYS A 336 27.78 -12.75 19.10
N SER A 337 26.85 -13.70 19.23
CA SER A 337 25.97 -13.83 20.39
C SER A 337 26.75 -14.03 21.67
N PHE A 338 27.74 -14.92 21.66
CA PHE A 338 28.59 -15.14 22.83
C PHE A 338 29.33 -13.87 23.24
N LYS A 339 29.97 -13.18 22.28
CA LYS A 339 30.77 -11.97 22.55
C LYS A 339 29.93 -10.77 23.00
N HIS A 340 28.79 -10.52 22.36
CA HIS A 340 28.01 -9.30 22.60
C HIS A 340 26.91 -9.47 23.65
N ILE A 341 26.37 -10.67 23.84
CA ILE A 341 25.24 -10.93 24.75
C ILE A 341 25.73 -11.68 26.01
N LEU A 342 26.29 -12.88 25.85
CA LEU A 342 26.67 -13.72 26.99
C LEU A 342 27.88 -13.16 27.76
N TRP A 343 28.90 -12.66 27.06
CA TRP A 343 30.10 -12.13 27.71
C TRP A 343 29.84 -10.80 28.42
N GLY A 344 28.88 -9.98 27.94
CA GLY A 344 28.50 -8.74 28.62
C GLY A 344 27.86 -9.02 29.98
N CYS A 345 26.82 -9.85 30.01
CA CYS A 345 25.99 -10.07 31.21
C CYS A 345 26.49 -11.21 32.10
N TYR A 346 27.10 -12.25 31.53
CA TYR A 346 27.39 -13.50 32.24
C TYR A 346 28.88 -13.88 32.29
N LYS A 347 29.82 -12.96 31.98
CA LYS A 347 31.26 -13.28 32.00
C LYS A 347 31.70 -13.99 33.28
N TRP A 348 31.21 -13.55 34.45
CA TRP A 348 31.58 -14.15 35.74
C TRP A 348 31.01 -15.55 35.92
N TYR A 349 29.77 -15.81 35.48
CA TYR A 349 29.18 -17.15 35.50
C TYR A 349 29.89 -18.10 34.53
N CYS A 350 30.21 -17.63 33.32
CA CYS A 350 30.98 -18.42 32.35
C CYS A 350 32.38 -18.76 32.88
N ILE A 351 33.10 -17.78 33.45
CA ILE A 351 34.40 -17.99 34.08
C ILE A 351 34.29 -18.98 35.26
N THR A 352 33.28 -18.82 36.12
CA THR A 352 33.06 -19.71 37.27
C THR A 352 32.78 -21.14 36.83
N LEU A 353 31.96 -21.34 35.79
CA LEU A 353 31.67 -22.67 35.24
C LEU A 353 32.93 -23.33 34.66
N VAL A 354 33.77 -22.57 33.96
CA VAL A 354 35.06 -23.07 33.44
C VAL A 354 35.99 -23.47 34.59
N ILE A 355 36.08 -22.65 35.65
CA ILE A 355 36.90 -22.98 36.83
C ILE A 355 36.38 -24.25 37.52
N LEU A 356 35.06 -24.38 37.71
CA LEU A 356 34.45 -25.58 38.29
C LEU A 356 34.69 -26.81 37.44
N PHE A 357 34.60 -26.69 36.11
CA PHE A 357 34.88 -27.79 35.20
C PHE A 357 36.35 -28.22 35.27
N LEU A 358 37.29 -27.27 35.30
CA LEU A 358 38.71 -27.58 35.46
C LEU A 358 39.02 -28.22 36.82
N LEU A 359 38.37 -27.76 37.89
CA LEU A 359 38.50 -28.34 39.22
C LEU A 359 37.94 -29.76 39.27
N PHE A 360 36.78 -30.00 38.65
CA PHE A 360 36.22 -31.34 38.50
C PHE A 360 37.13 -32.25 37.69
N LEU A 361 37.64 -31.79 36.55
CA LEU A 361 38.58 -32.54 35.72
C LEU A 361 39.86 -32.88 36.48
N PHE A 362 40.39 -31.92 37.26
CA PHE A 362 41.54 -32.14 38.11
C PHE A 362 41.27 -33.22 39.16
N LEU A 363 40.14 -33.15 39.88
CA LEU A 363 39.76 -34.18 40.85
C LEU A 363 39.57 -35.55 40.18
N PHE A 364 38.90 -35.60 39.04
CA PHE A 364 38.70 -36.82 38.27
C PHE A 364 40.03 -37.46 37.88
N LEU A 365 40.95 -36.68 37.29
CA LEU A 365 42.28 -37.17 36.92
C LEU A 365 43.10 -37.57 38.14
N PHE A 366 43.01 -36.80 39.25
CA PHE A 366 43.67 -37.12 40.51
C PHE A 366 43.24 -38.51 40.99
N PHE A 367 41.94 -38.76 41.15
CA PHE A 367 41.42 -40.07 41.58
C PHE A 367 41.70 -41.19 40.58
N TYR A 368 41.65 -40.92 39.28
CA TYR A 368 42.00 -41.89 38.24
C TYR A 368 43.49 -42.29 38.28
N SER A 369 44.36 -41.35 38.64
CA SER A 369 45.82 -41.56 38.72
C SER A 369 46.31 -42.20 40.03
N LEU A 370 45.42 -42.39 41.02
CA LEU A 370 45.79 -43.03 42.29
C LEU A 370 46.12 -44.51 42.05
N PRO A 371 47.28 -45.01 42.52
CA PRO A 371 47.58 -46.44 42.50
C PRO A 371 46.50 -47.22 43.28
N SER A 372 46.04 -48.35 42.77
CA SER A 372 44.98 -49.17 43.38
C SER A 372 45.22 -49.48 44.85
N ALA A 373 46.47 -49.71 45.25
CA ALA A 373 46.86 -49.93 46.65
C ALA A 373 46.56 -48.75 47.60
N THR A 374 46.53 -47.51 47.10
CA THR A 374 46.18 -46.32 47.90
C THR A 374 44.67 -46.11 48.00
N VAL A 375 43.92 -46.56 46.99
CA VAL A 375 42.45 -46.52 47.00
C VAL A 375 41.90 -47.58 47.97
N ASP A 376 42.50 -48.77 48.01
CA ASP A 376 42.13 -49.84 48.95
C ASP A 376 42.39 -49.44 50.41
N TYR A 377 43.52 -48.74 50.68
CA TYR A 377 43.85 -48.19 52.00
C TYR A 377 42.87 -47.10 52.46
N MET A 378 42.42 -46.23 51.53
CA MET A 378 41.46 -45.14 51.80
C MET A 378 40.02 -45.65 51.99
N LEU A 379 39.64 -46.74 51.32
CA LEU A 379 38.32 -47.36 51.45
C LEU A 379 38.23 -48.35 52.62
N GLY A 380 39.32 -48.59 53.34
CA GLY A 380 39.37 -49.49 54.49
C GLY A 380 39.17 -50.96 54.12
N ILE A 381 39.44 -51.32 52.86
CA ILE A 381 39.37 -52.69 52.37
C ILE A 381 40.79 -53.26 52.51
N TYR A 382 41.04 -53.94 53.62
CA TYR A 382 42.26 -54.71 53.85
C TYR A 382 41.98 -56.21 53.68
#